data_AF-A0A1F5LWF2-F1
#
_entry.id   AF-A0A1F5LWF2-F1
#
_cell.length_a   1.000
_cell.length_b   1.000
_cell.length_c   1.000
_cell.angle_alpha   90.00
_cell.angle_beta   90.00
_cell.angle_gamma   90.00
#
_symmetry.space_group_name_H-M   'P 1'
#
loop_
_entity.id
_entity.type
_entity.pdbx_description
1 polymer ?
#
loop_
_entity_poly.entity_id
_entity_poly.type
_entity_poly.pdbx_seq_one_letter_code
_entity_poly.pdbx_strand_id
1 'polypeptide(L)'
;MNVVPEQTAHGNWSTYSKVSMSGFGTCSIVVVYNKHGFLASNISAGTDLEKDAMNKLCTTYPSIKSTVFENQEVKVLILCEQMNIAKGGLMRSAVERILPTEITVRYYDAPSFLGTSSMTPGCEFSIGPGVNGFNAVLKGANGNSAKPLTEPTGVLKCP
;
A
#
# COMPACT_ATOMS: atom_id res chain seq x y z
N MET A 1 -14.78 -5.19 -9.68
CA MET A 1 -13.65 -4.66 -8.89
C MET A 1 -14.25 -4.25 -7.56
N ASN A 2 -13.78 -4.83 -6.46
CA ASN A 2 -14.26 -4.44 -5.14
C ASN A 2 -13.44 -3.23 -4.70
N VAL A 3 -14.10 -2.07 -4.60
CA VAL A 3 -13.51 -0.85 -4.05
C VAL A 3 -13.67 -0.94 -2.54
N VAL A 4 -12.55 -0.93 -1.80
CA VAL A 4 -12.57 -1.02 -0.34
C VAL A 4 -12.43 0.39 0.25
N PRO A 5 -13.25 0.76 1.27
CA PRO A 5 -13.16 2.07 1.91
C PRO A 5 -11.76 2.39 2.47
N GLU A 6 -11.40 3.67 2.43
CA GLU A 6 -10.23 4.21 3.12
C GLU A 6 -10.37 3.98 4.63
N GLN A 7 -9.63 3.00 5.17
CA GLN A 7 -8.97 3.13 6.49
C GLN A 7 -8.18 1.88 6.89
N THR A 8 -8.54 0.68 6.42
CA THR A 8 -7.73 -0.55 6.55
C THR A 8 -8.43 -1.69 5.80
N ALA A 9 -7.81 -2.27 4.78
CA ALA A 9 -8.36 -3.39 4.01
C ALA A 9 -7.57 -4.67 4.29
N HIS A 10 -8.21 -5.82 4.44
CA HIS A 10 -7.54 -7.12 4.54
C HIS A 10 -8.39 -8.24 3.97
N GLY A 11 -7.78 -9.39 3.64
CA GLY A 11 -8.50 -10.58 3.24
C GLY A 11 -7.68 -11.55 2.40
N ASN A 12 -8.35 -12.57 1.88
CA ASN A 12 -7.70 -13.65 1.11
C ASN A 12 -7.71 -13.33 -0.38
N TRP A 13 -6.60 -13.56 -1.06
CA TRP A 13 -6.53 -13.30 -2.50
C TRP A 13 -7.44 -14.21 -3.31
N SER A 14 -7.74 -15.42 -2.82
CA SER A 14 -8.72 -16.31 -3.46
C SER A 14 -10.13 -15.72 -3.52
N THR A 15 -10.46 -14.77 -2.64
CA THR A 15 -11.76 -14.09 -2.61
C THR A 15 -11.79 -12.78 -3.43
N TYR A 16 -10.63 -12.32 -3.92
CA TYR A 16 -10.52 -11.07 -4.68
C TYR A 16 -9.59 -11.23 -5.89
N SER A 17 -10.10 -10.97 -7.09
CA SER A 17 -9.25 -10.87 -8.28
C SER A 17 -8.26 -9.71 -8.19
N LYS A 18 -8.66 -8.63 -7.51
CA LYS A 18 -7.90 -7.40 -7.34
C LYS A 18 -8.53 -6.57 -6.22
N VAL A 19 -7.70 -5.94 -5.40
CA VAL A 19 -8.11 -4.98 -4.37
C VAL A 19 -7.72 -3.60 -4.86
N SER A 20 -8.71 -2.71 -4.94
CA SER A 20 -8.50 -1.32 -5.29
C SER A 20 -8.90 -0.46 -4.12
N MET A 21 -8.02 0.47 -3.79
CA MET A 21 -8.35 1.57 -2.91
C MET A 21 -8.54 2.81 -3.83
N SER A 22 -9.24 3.84 -3.37
CA SER A 22 -9.27 5.19 -3.97
C SER A 22 -9.15 6.21 -2.85
N GLY A 23 -8.69 7.43 -3.11
CA GLY A 23 -8.69 8.47 -2.07
C GLY A 23 -7.33 8.98 -1.61
N PHE A 24 -6.24 8.26 -1.84
CA PHE A 24 -5.02 8.40 -1.02
C PHE A 24 -4.17 9.65 -1.28
N GLY A 25 -4.56 10.59 -2.14
CA GLY A 25 -3.90 11.89 -2.29
C GLY A 25 -2.37 11.88 -2.08
N THR A 26 -1.93 12.51 -1.00
CA THR A 26 -0.52 12.64 -0.51
C THR A 26 -0.16 11.62 0.59
N CYS A 27 -1.03 10.65 0.85
CA CYS A 27 -0.92 9.68 1.93
C CYS A 27 0.00 8.50 1.55
N SER A 28 0.60 7.86 2.54
CA SER A 28 1.39 6.65 2.30
C SER A 28 0.53 5.40 2.41
N ILE A 29 0.86 4.34 1.68
CA ILE A 29 0.18 3.05 1.75
C ILE A 29 1.17 2.01 2.27
N VAL A 30 0.76 1.26 3.28
CA VAL A 30 1.51 0.09 3.75
C VAL A 30 0.69 -1.16 3.50
N VAL A 31 1.28 -2.15 2.84
CA VAL A 31 0.66 -3.44 2.58
C VAL A 31 1.53 -4.56 3.13
N VAL A 32 0.99 -5.34 4.08
CA VAL A 32 1.50 -6.63 4.52
C VAL A 32 0.84 -7.70 3.66
N TYR A 33 1.59 -8.62 3.05
CA TYR A 33 1.02 -9.60 2.15
C TYR A 33 1.84 -10.90 2.08
N ASN A 34 1.18 -11.97 1.67
CA ASN A 34 1.81 -13.19 1.16
C ASN A 34 0.94 -13.80 0.03
N LYS A 35 1.22 -15.04 -0.37
CA LYS A 35 0.46 -15.72 -1.42
C LYS A 35 -1.01 -15.98 -1.06
N HIS A 36 -1.36 -15.94 0.22
CA HIS A 36 -2.68 -16.29 0.74
C HIS A 36 -3.56 -15.08 0.96
N GLY A 37 -2.98 -13.98 1.45
CA GLY A 37 -3.76 -12.79 1.77
C GLY A 37 -2.95 -11.51 1.92
N PHE A 38 -3.64 -10.47 2.37
CA PHE A 38 -3.08 -9.14 2.56
C PHE A 38 -3.75 -8.37 3.70
N LEU A 39 -3.05 -7.33 4.15
CA LEU A 39 -3.50 -6.27 5.05
C LEU A 39 -2.88 -4.97 4.53
N ALA A 40 -3.72 -4.06 4.04
CA ALA A 40 -3.34 -2.74 3.56
C ALA A 40 -3.89 -1.65 4.49
N SER A 41 -3.08 -0.63 4.75
CA SER A 41 -3.46 0.56 5.51
C SER A 41 -3.07 1.81 4.75
N ASN A 42 -3.96 2.79 4.74
CA ASN A 42 -3.69 4.14 4.27
C ASN A 42 -3.24 4.97 5.47
N ILE A 43 -2.09 5.61 5.34
CA ILE A 43 -1.42 6.38 6.37
C ILE A 43 -1.39 7.83 5.93
N SER A 44 -2.34 8.60 6.47
CA SER A 44 -2.47 10.04 6.19
C SER A 44 -1.24 10.82 6.62
N ALA A 45 -0.95 11.95 5.96
CA ALA A 45 0.15 12.83 6.30
C ALA A 45 -0.16 13.65 7.58
N GLY A 46 0.11 13.09 8.75
CA GLY A 46 -0.03 13.78 10.04
C GLY A 46 0.59 12.96 11.17
N THR A 47 1.57 13.51 11.89
CA THR A 47 2.50 12.74 12.74
C THR A 47 1.85 11.82 13.79
N ASP A 48 0.70 12.20 14.34
CA ASP A 48 0.00 11.38 15.34
C ASP A 48 -0.95 10.37 14.69
N LEU A 49 -1.66 10.77 13.63
CA LEU A 49 -2.49 9.87 12.83
C LEU A 49 -1.66 8.77 12.13
N GLU A 50 -0.41 9.11 11.73
CA GLU A 50 0.55 8.18 11.16
C GLU A 50 0.95 7.09 12.17
N LYS A 51 1.28 7.50 13.41
CA LYS A 51 1.62 6.58 14.49
C LYS A 51 0.44 5.68 14.82
N ASP A 52 -0.78 6.22 14.88
CA ASP A 52 -1.97 5.45 15.20
C ASP A 52 -2.31 4.43 14.10
N ALA A 53 -2.26 4.82 12.83
CA ALA A 53 -2.48 3.92 11.70
C ALA A 53 -1.42 2.80 11.66
N MET A 54 -0.16 3.13 11.94
CA MET A 54 0.94 2.16 12.03
C MET A 54 0.78 1.21 13.22
N ASN A 55 0.46 1.73 14.40
CA ASN A 55 0.22 0.94 15.60
C ASN A 55 -0.97 0.01 15.37
N LYS A 56 -2.06 0.51 14.77
CA LYS A 56 -3.24 -0.29 14.44
C LYS A 56 -2.90 -1.41 13.47
N LEU A 57 -2.13 -1.14 12.41
CA LEU A 57 -1.67 -2.18 11.48
C LEU A 57 -0.83 -3.25 12.19
N CYS A 58 0.14 -2.84 13.02
CA CYS A 58 1.00 -3.77 13.76
C CYS A 58 0.24 -4.57 14.83
N THR A 59 -0.82 -4.00 15.41
CA THR A 59 -1.67 -4.68 16.41
C THR A 59 -2.71 -5.58 15.76
N THR A 60 -3.16 -5.24 14.55
CA THR A 60 -4.14 -6.03 13.78
C THR A 60 -3.51 -7.27 13.18
N TYR A 61 -2.27 -7.18 12.69
CA TYR A 61 -1.61 -8.32 12.03
C TYR A 61 -1.62 -9.62 12.88
N PRO A 62 -1.23 -9.61 14.18
CA PRO A 62 -1.27 -10.81 15.02
C PRO A 62 -2.63 -11.50 15.09
N SER A 63 -3.73 -10.75 15.09
CA SER A 63 -5.08 -11.33 15.23
C SER A 63 -5.59 -11.99 13.95
N ILE A 64 -5.04 -11.62 12.79
CA ILE A 64 -5.42 -12.19 11.48
C ILE A 64 -4.34 -13.10 10.87
N LYS A 65 -3.21 -13.28 11.55
CA LYS A 65 -2.07 -14.06 11.05
C LYS A 65 -2.44 -15.50 10.70
N SER A 66 -3.24 -16.16 11.53
CA SER A 66 -3.65 -17.55 11.32
C SER A 66 -4.72 -17.71 10.24
N THR A 67 -5.64 -16.75 10.13
CA THR A 67 -6.82 -16.86 9.25
C THR A 67 -6.60 -16.31 7.85
N VAL A 68 -5.81 -15.24 7.72
CA VAL A 68 -5.55 -14.56 6.43
C VAL A 68 -4.22 -14.99 5.82
N PHE A 69 -3.21 -15.23 6.65
CA PHE A 69 -1.85 -15.49 6.19
C PHE A 69 -1.40 -16.94 6.38
N GLU A 70 -2.26 -17.82 6.91
CA GLU A 70 -1.97 -19.22 7.25
C GLU A 70 -0.71 -19.40 8.11
N ASN A 71 -0.40 -18.43 8.97
CA ASN A 71 0.84 -18.38 9.75
C ASN A 71 2.14 -18.39 8.92
N GLN A 72 2.07 -18.19 7.61
CA GLN A 72 3.25 -18.13 6.75
C GLN A 72 3.92 -16.78 6.82
N GLU A 73 5.17 -16.76 6.37
CA GLU A 73 5.96 -15.54 6.23
C GLU A 73 5.24 -14.51 5.35
N VAL A 74 5.45 -13.24 5.69
CA VAL A 74 4.86 -12.10 4.98
C VAL A 74 5.94 -11.16 4.50
N LYS A 75 5.62 -10.44 3.43
CA LYS A 75 6.39 -9.31 2.92
C LYS A 75 5.64 -8.02 3.17
N VAL A 76 6.35 -6.90 3.17
CA VAL A 76 5.76 -5.58 3.32
C VAL A 76 6.13 -4.68 2.16
N LEU A 77 5.14 -3.99 1.61
CA LEU A 77 5.30 -2.91 0.64
C LEU A 77 4.90 -1.60 1.31
N ILE A 78 5.78 -0.61 1.27
CA ILE A 78 5.53 0.76 1.70
C ILE A 78 5.59 1.65 0.47
N LEU A 79 4.50 2.33 0.15
CA LEU A 79 4.40 3.34 -0.89
C LEU A 79 4.26 4.69 -0.23
N CYS A 80 5.25 5.55 -0.40
CA CYS A 80 5.24 6.90 0.15
C CYS A 80 5.26 7.94 -0.96
N GLU A 81 4.62 9.08 -0.74
CA GLU A 81 4.88 10.25 -1.58
C GLU A 81 6.36 10.66 -1.43
N GLN A 82 7.00 11.11 -2.50
CA GLN A 82 8.41 11.52 -2.52
C GLN A 82 8.72 12.60 -1.48
N MET A 83 7.81 13.55 -1.26
CA MET A 83 7.97 14.58 -0.22
C MET A 83 8.03 14.01 1.20
N ASN A 84 7.55 12.78 1.39
CA ASN A 84 7.53 12.06 2.66
C ASN A 84 8.68 11.04 2.78
N ILE A 85 9.80 11.21 2.05
CA ILE A 85 10.91 10.24 2.03
C ILE A 85 11.45 9.90 3.42
N ALA A 86 11.60 10.91 4.28
CA ALA A 86 12.04 10.75 5.67
C ALA A 86 11.07 9.90 6.49
N LYS A 87 9.77 9.99 6.19
CA LYS A 87 8.71 9.21 6.85
C LYS A 87 8.73 7.74 6.42
N GLY A 88 9.13 7.45 5.18
CA GLY A 88 9.32 6.07 4.72
C GLY A 88 10.29 5.27 5.60
N GLY A 89 11.34 5.92 6.12
CA GLY A 89 12.25 5.33 7.10
C GLY A 89 11.57 4.98 8.43
N LEU A 90 10.74 5.90 8.95
CA LEU A 90 9.98 5.67 10.19
C LEU A 90 8.96 4.54 10.04
N MET A 91 8.25 4.50 8.91
CA MET A 91 7.30 3.44 8.60
C MET A 91 8.00 2.08 8.48
N ARG A 92 9.19 2.04 7.88
CA ARG A 92 10.03 0.84 7.83
C ARG A 92 10.34 0.30 9.23
N SER A 93 10.87 1.14 10.11
CA SER A 93 11.17 0.72 11.50
C SER A 93 9.92 0.27 12.26
N ALA A 94 8.76 0.87 11.98
CA ALA A 94 7.52 0.47 12.62
C ALA A 94 7.03 -0.92 12.16
N VAL A 95 7.09 -1.22 10.85
CA VAL A 95 6.67 -2.54 10.32
C VAL A 95 7.65 -3.68 10.63
N GLU A 96 8.89 -3.40 11.03
CA GLU A 96 9.84 -4.44 11.46
C GLU A 96 9.30 -5.26 12.64
N ARG A 97 8.39 -4.71 13.44
CA ARG A 97 7.69 -5.42 14.54
C ARG A 97 6.83 -6.60 14.06
N ILE A 98 6.47 -6.63 12.78
CA ILE A 98 5.71 -7.72 12.14
C ILE A 98 6.63 -8.88 11.76
N LEU A 99 7.96 -8.67 11.79
CA LEU A 99 8.99 -9.61 11.36
C LEU A 99 8.79 -10.11 9.91
N PRO A 100 8.64 -9.22 8.93
CA PRO A 100 8.51 -9.64 7.54
C PRO A 100 9.85 -10.15 6.99
N THR A 101 9.78 -11.07 6.02
CA THR A 101 10.99 -11.56 5.32
C THR A 101 11.59 -10.53 4.39
N GLU A 102 10.79 -9.55 3.97
CA GLU A 102 11.21 -8.50 3.06
C GLU A 102 10.38 -7.22 3.31
N ILE A 103 11.04 -6.06 3.32
CA ILE A 103 10.40 -4.75 3.32
C ILE A 103 10.85 -3.99 2.07
N THR A 104 9.91 -3.75 1.16
CA THR A 104 10.11 -2.94 -0.04
C THR A 104 9.55 -1.55 0.20
N VAL A 105 10.37 -0.51 0.07
CA VAL A 105 9.94 0.89 0.10
C VAL A 105 10.01 1.46 -1.32
N ARG A 106 8.94 2.14 -1.72
CA ARG A 106 8.78 2.78 -3.02
C ARG A 106 8.22 4.18 -2.83
N TYR A 107 8.63 5.07 -3.72
CA TYR A 107 8.23 6.47 -3.68
C TYR A 107 7.43 6.81 -4.93
N TYR A 108 6.37 7.59 -4.78
CA TYR A 108 5.59 8.13 -5.91
C TYR A 108 5.56 9.65 -5.85
N ASP A 109 5.47 10.29 -7.01
CA ASP A 109 5.38 11.74 -7.14
C ASP A 109 3.91 12.18 -7.17
N ALA A 110 3.31 12.55 -6.02
CA ALA A 110 1.86 12.81 -5.94
C ALA A 110 1.32 13.82 -6.97
N PRO A 111 2.00 14.93 -7.30
CA PRO A 111 1.62 15.81 -8.41
C PRO A 111 1.40 15.09 -9.75
N SER A 112 2.12 14.00 -10.02
CA SER A 112 1.93 13.17 -11.22
C SER A 112 0.65 12.32 -11.19
N PHE A 113 -0.05 12.25 -10.05
CA PHE A 113 -1.25 11.43 -9.85
C PHE A 113 -2.50 12.23 -9.42
N LEU A 114 -2.33 13.46 -8.92
CA LEU A 114 -3.41 14.39 -8.63
C LEU A 114 -4.06 14.88 -9.93
N GLY A 115 -5.39 14.95 -9.96
CA GLY A 115 -6.13 15.51 -11.09
C GLY A 115 -5.97 17.04 -11.19
N THR A 116 -6.38 17.62 -12.31
CA THR A 116 -6.31 19.08 -12.58
C THR A 116 -7.12 19.95 -11.61
N SER A 117 -7.97 19.35 -10.78
CA SER A 117 -8.63 19.99 -9.65
C SER A 117 -8.20 19.28 -8.34
N SER A 118 -7.71 20.07 -7.39
CA SER A 118 -7.16 19.64 -6.09
C SER A 118 -8.15 18.93 -5.15
N MET A 119 -9.36 18.61 -5.62
CA MET A 119 -10.47 18.10 -4.79
C MET A 119 -11.04 16.75 -5.26
N THR A 120 -10.52 16.14 -6.33
CA THR A 120 -10.97 14.81 -6.75
C THR A 120 -9.88 13.77 -6.46
N PRO A 121 -10.14 12.76 -5.60
CA PRO A 121 -9.18 11.68 -5.40
C PRO A 121 -9.05 10.88 -6.70
N GLY A 122 -8.01 11.20 -7.47
CA GLY A 122 -7.78 10.60 -8.78
C GLY A 122 -6.82 9.41 -8.75
N CYS A 123 -6.13 9.17 -7.64
CA CYS A 123 -5.18 8.08 -7.52
C CYS A 123 -5.91 6.79 -7.16
N GLU A 124 -5.79 5.75 -7.98
CA GLU A 124 -6.20 4.38 -7.67
C GLU A 124 -4.96 3.53 -7.49
N PHE A 125 -4.81 2.96 -6.30
CA PHE A 125 -3.80 1.97 -6.00
C PHE A 125 -4.53 0.66 -5.99
N SER A 126 -3.97 -0.27 -6.72
CA SER A 126 -4.49 -1.61 -6.71
C SER A 126 -3.40 -2.63 -6.56
N ILE A 127 -3.75 -3.72 -5.90
CA ILE A 127 -2.88 -4.87 -5.70
C ILE A 127 -3.68 -6.16 -5.87
N GLY A 128 -3.04 -7.18 -6.43
CA GLY A 128 -3.65 -8.50 -6.61
C GLY A 128 -2.62 -9.55 -7.00
N PRO A 129 -3.03 -10.82 -7.10
CA PRO A 129 -2.16 -11.91 -7.54
C PRO A 129 -1.69 -11.71 -8.99
N GLY A 130 -0.46 -12.14 -9.29
CA GLY A 130 0.19 -12.05 -10.60
C GLY A 130 1.02 -13.31 -10.91
N VAL A 131 1.44 -13.46 -12.18
CA VAL A 131 2.08 -14.69 -12.69
C VAL A 131 3.37 -15.06 -11.94
N ASN A 132 4.13 -14.06 -11.46
CA ASN A 132 5.38 -14.24 -10.71
C ASN A 132 5.32 -13.64 -9.28
N GLY A 133 4.12 -13.52 -8.69
CA GLY A 133 3.95 -12.91 -7.37
C GLY A 133 2.67 -12.10 -7.28
N PHE A 134 2.77 -10.82 -6.89
CA PHE A 134 1.66 -9.88 -6.86
C PHE A 134 1.93 -8.74 -7.85
N ASN A 135 0.87 -8.24 -8.47
CA ASN A 135 0.90 -7.06 -9.31
C ASN A 135 0.30 -5.90 -8.54
N ALA A 136 1.12 -4.90 -8.25
CA ALA A 136 0.66 -3.65 -7.69
C ALA A 136 0.78 -2.55 -8.75
N VAL A 137 -0.30 -1.80 -8.93
CA VAL A 137 -0.47 -0.77 -9.96
C VAL A 137 -0.97 0.50 -9.29
N LEU A 138 -0.32 1.62 -9.58
CA LEU A 138 -0.80 2.94 -9.21
C LEU A 138 -1.29 3.63 -10.48
N LYS A 139 -2.53 4.11 -10.47
CA LYS A 139 -3.15 4.85 -11.57
C LYS A 139 -3.42 6.29 -11.14
N GLY A 140 -3.10 7.25 -11.99
CA GLY A 140 -3.45 8.65 -11.78
C GLY A 140 -4.89 8.97 -12.21
N ALA A 141 -5.30 10.20 -11.93
CA ALA A 141 -6.65 10.73 -12.19
C ALA A 141 -7.12 10.61 -13.65
N ASN A 142 -6.18 10.59 -14.59
CA ASN A 142 -6.41 10.51 -16.03
C ASN A 142 -6.47 9.05 -16.56
N GLY A 143 -6.38 8.05 -15.67
CA GLY A 143 -6.34 6.63 -16.04
C GLY A 143 -4.96 6.12 -16.45
N ASN A 144 -3.94 6.98 -16.52
CA ASN A 144 -2.56 6.56 -16.80
C ASN A 144 -2.06 5.70 -15.64
N SER A 145 -1.50 4.54 -15.97
CA SER A 145 -0.92 3.63 -14.99
C SER A 145 0.58 3.85 -14.93
N ALA A 146 1.13 4.00 -13.73
CA ALA A 146 2.56 3.85 -13.52
C ALA A 146 2.97 2.42 -13.94
N LYS A 147 4.25 2.27 -14.31
CA LYS A 147 4.83 0.95 -14.54
C LYS A 147 4.54 0.02 -13.34
N PRO A 148 4.38 -1.29 -13.57
CA PRO A 148 4.23 -2.26 -12.49
C PRO A 148 5.32 -2.08 -11.44
N LEU A 149 4.95 -2.20 -10.16
CA LEU A 149 5.84 -2.07 -9.02
C LEU A 149 6.97 -3.13 -8.94
N THR A 150 7.10 -3.96 -9.97
CA THR A 150 8.13 -5.00 -10.12
C THR A 150 9.52 -4.45 -10.42
N GLU A 151 9.67 -3.18 -10.80
CA GLU A 151 10.99 -2.58 -11.07
C GLU A 151 11.70 -2.13 -9.75
N PRO A 152 13.04 -2.30 -9.60
CA PRO A 152 13.68 -2.34 -8.28
C PRO A 152 13.86 -1.00 -7.58
N THR A 153 13.89 0.14 -8.26
CA THR A 153 14.24 1.42 -7.62
C THR A 153 13.94 2.59 -8.56
N GLY A 154 12.92 3.37 -8.23
CA GLY A 154 12.59 4.60 -8.95
C GLY A 154 11.42 5.32 -8.30
N VAL A 155 11.37 6.64 -8.48
CA VAL A 155 10.15 7.41 -8.21
C VAL A 155 9.13 7.00 -9.27
N LEU A 156 7.99 6.49 -8.83
CA LEU A 156 6.87 6.16 -9.70
C LEU A 156 6.27 7.46 -10.19
N LYS A 157 6.17 7.58 -11.52
CA LYS A 157 5.50 8.68 -12.21
C LYS A 157 4.43 8.10 -13.11
N CYS A 158 3.32 8.82 -13.25
CA CYS A 158 2.45 8.58 -14.40
C CYS A 158 3.21 8.92 -15.68
N PRO A 159 3.09 8.11 -16.74
CA PRO A 159 3.51 8.53 -18.07
C PRO A 159 2.71 9.75 -18.56
#